data_AF-A0AAU1D6X1-F1
#
_entry.id   AF-A0AAU1D6X1-F1
#
_cell.length_a   1.000
_cell.length_b   1.000
_cell.length_c   1.000
_cell.angle_alpha   90.00
_cell.angle_beta   90.00
_cell.angle_gamma   90.00
#
_symmetry.space_group_name_H-M   'P 1'
#
loop_
_entity.id
_entity.type
_entity.pdbx_description
1 polymer ?
#
loop_
_entity_poly.entity_id
_entity_poly.type
_entity_poly.pdbx_seq_one_letter_code
_entity_poly.pdbx_strand_id
1 'polypeptide(L)'
;MRTSIRTAILAAALVPVCGILLVPSAQAEDVPSPRELLEECDNGTDYCGFHPDGPPKEVKGESHQVGTSVFNCTDIPQTMNVSWSDTDTETNTVGVSMSVEGGFADVFKVSLQTSFSHSWAKAHTESQTTAINVPAGRVGWINREPTLLEVSGRYELHFGKRYYDHYYWYLPFTTTSPKGDAGSVTQRTRSMTPDEAKAHCEGTLSTAPPTTPPPTSPPAGGDDARPA
;
A
#
# COMPACT_ATOMS: atom_id res chain seq x y z
N MET A 1 22.16 94.61 2.26
CA MET A 1 22.43 94.07 3.61
C MET A 1 21.11 93.59 4.19
N ARG A 2 21.08 92.33 4.66
CA ARG A 2 20.00 91.57 5.36
C ARG A 2 19.01 90.74 4.50
N THR A 3 19.32 89.43 4.42
CA THR A 3 18.52 88.20 4.75
C THR A 3 17.01 88.17 4.40
N SER A 4 16.37 87.07 3.97
CA SER A 4 16.65 85.62 4.10
C SER A 4 15.78 84.78 3.15
N ILE A 5 16.18 83.51 3.03
CA ILE A 5 15.72 82.40 2.19
C ILE A 5 14.35 81.84 2.59
N ARG A 6 13.53 81.40 1.62
CA ARG A 6 12.63 80.23 1.75
C ARG A 6 12.59 79.43 0.45
N THR A 7 13.25 78.28 0.49
CA THR A 7 13.31 77.25 -0.56
C THR A 7 12.04 76.39 -0.50
N ALA A 8 11.35 76.20 -1.63
CA ALA A 8 10.27 75.22 -1.78
C ALA A 8 10.85 73.93 -2.38
N ILE A 9 10.62 72.79 -1.71
CA ILE A 9 11.07 71.46 -2.10
C ILE A 9 10.06 70.86 -3.09
N LEU A 10 10.54 70.47 -4.28
CA LEU A 10 9.84 69.61 -5.24
C LEU A 10 10.04 68.13 -4.82
N ALA A 11 8.95 67.40 -4.60
CA ALA A 11 8.96 65.94 -4.47
C ALA A 11 8.24 65.32 -5.68
N ALA A 12 8.94 64.42 -6.36
CA ALA A 12 8.52 63.74 -7.58
C ALA A 12 7.42 62.69 -7.32
N ALA A 13 6.47 62.59 -8.25
CA ALA A 13 5.37 61.62 -8.24
C ALA A 13 5.84 60.22 -8.67
N LEU A 14 5.55 59.20 -7.86
CA LEU A 14 5.68 57.78 -8.19
C LEU A 14 4.32 57.27 -8.71
N VAL A 15 4.31 56.70 -9.91
CA VAL A 15 3.16 56.04 -10.53
C VAL A 15 3.17 54.55 -10.12
N PRO A 16 2.16 54.01 -9.42
CA PRO A 16 2.08 52.57 -9.18
C PRO A 16 1.47 51.89 -10.41
N VAL A 17 2.28 51.06 -11.07
CA VAL A 17 1.82 50.08 -12.06
C VAL A 17 1.07 48.97 -11.32
N CYS A 18 -0.26 48.96 -11.41
CA CYS A 18 -1.07 47.84 -10.93
C CYS A 18 -0.89 46.63 -11.87
N GLY A 19 0.00 45.72 -11.50
CA GLY A 19 0.00 44.37 -12.05
C GLY A 19 -1.19 43.59 -11.50
N ILE A 20 -2.18 43.29 -12.35
CA ILE A 20 -3.23 42.32 -12.03
C ILE A 20 -2.58 40.93 -12.11
N LEU A 21 -2.08 40.45 -10.97
CA LEU A 21 -1.90 39.02 -10.79
C LEU A 21 -3.30 38.41 -10.75
N LEU A 22 -3.66 37.66 -11.79
CA LEU A 22 -4.74 36.68 -11.73
C LEU A 22 -4.29 35.57 -10.76
N VAL A 23 -4.39 35.86 -9.47
CA VAL A 23 -4.36 34.83 -8.43
C VAL A 23 -5.62 34.00 -8.65
N PRO A 24 -5.54 32.68 -8.90
CA PRO A 24 -6.73 31.86 -8.88
C PRO A 24 -7.33 32.02 -7.49
N SER A 25 -8.50 32.64 -7.41
CA SER A 25 -9.30 32.61 -6.20
C SER A 25 -9.68 31.16 -5.97
N ALA A 26 -8.91 30.46 -5.16
CA ALA A 26 -9.39 29.30 -4.42
C ALA A 26 -10.48 29.84 -3.49
N GLN A 27 -11.68 30.01 -4.03
CA GLN A 27 -12.88 29.99 -3.21
C GLN A 27 -12.94 28.53 -2.74
N ALA A 28 -12.50 28.29 -1.51
CA ALA A 28 -12.98 27.12 -0.80
C ALA A 28 -14.50 27.29 -0.77
N GLU A 29 -15.22 26.60 -1.65
CA GLU A 29 -16.65 26.47 -1.45
C GLU A 29 -16.81 25.78 -0.09
N ASP A 30 -17.57 26.39 0.81
CA ASP A 30 -17.96 25.80 2.10
C ASP A 30 -18.90 24.61 1.80
N VAL A 31 -18.35 23.53 1.24
CA VAL A 31 -19.04 22.28 0.91
C VAL A 31 -18.50 21.21 1.85
N PRO A 32 -19.38 20.45 2.53
CA PRO A 32 -18.94 19.43 3.47
C PRO A 32 -18.16 18.35 2.73
N SER A 33 -17.10 17.87 3.36
CA SER A 33 -16.34 16.74 2.86
C SER A 33 -17.21 15.48 2.82
N PRO A 34 -16.85 14.47 1.99
CA PRO A 34 -17.54 13.19 1.99
C PRO A 34 -17.60 12.54 3.37
N ARG A 35 -16.55 12.74 4.19
CA ARG A 35 -16.51 12.27 5.56
C ARG A 35 -17.55 12.95 6.44
N GLU A 36 -17.61 14.29 6.41
CA GLU A 36 -18.57 15.06 7.22
C GLU A 36 -20.01 14.69 6.86
N LEU A 37 -20.30 14.55 5.56
CA LEU A 37 -21.63 14.11 5.11
C LEU A 37 -21.98 12.71 5.63
N LEU A 38 -21.04 11.77 5.57
CA LEU A 38 -21.25 10.40 6.02
C LEU A 38 -21.33 10.28 7.54
N GLU A 39 -20.72 11.19 8.30
CA GLU A 39 -20.88 11.29 9.75
C GLU A 39 -22.31 11.74 10.17
N GLU A 40 -23.08 12.38 9.27
CA GLU A 40 -24.50 12.72 9.48
C GLU A 40 -25.47 11.55 9.22
N CYS A 41 -24.97 10.40 8.77
CA CYS A 41 -25.77 9.19 8.67
C CYS A 41 -26.22 8.74 10.08
N ASP A 42 -27.52 8.54 10.27
CA ASP A 42 -28.21 8.27 11.55
C ASP A 42 -28.14 9.38 12.62
N ASN A 43 -27.58 10.56 12.31
CA ASN A 43 -27.46 11.69 13.25
C ASN A 43 -27.87 13.06 12.67
N GLY A 44 -28.69 13.07 11.61
CA GLY A 44 -29.09 14.31 10.93
C GLY A 44 -29.84 14.10 9.62
N THR A 45 -29.73 12.89 9.07
CA THR A 45 -30.41 12.44 7.86
C THR A 45 -31.70 11.66 8.16
N ASP A 46 -32.70 11.81 7.29
CA ASP A 46 -33.92 10.98 7.28
C ASP A 46 -33.71 9.68 6.51
N TYR A 47 -32.71 9.64 5.63
CA TYR A 47 -32.30 8.48 4.85
C TYR A 47 -30.79 8.53 4.62
N CYS A 48 -30.11 7.41 4.85
CA CYS A 48 -28.73 7.18 4.43
C CYS A 48 -28.63 5.75 3.90
N GLY A 49 -28.46 5.62 2.58
CA GLY A 49 -28.46 4.34 1.89
C GLY A 49 -27.27 4.18 0.96
N PHE A 50 -26.67 3.00 0.94
CA PHE A 50 -25.67 2.64 -0.06
C PHE A 50 -26.34 1.96 -1.25
N HIS A 51 -26.08 2.48 -2.44
CA HIS A 51 -26.53 1.92 -3.70
C HIS A 51 -25.33 1.38 -4.48
N PRO A 52 -25.14 0.05 -4.52
CA PRO A 52 -24.03 -0.52 -5.25
C PRO A 52 -24.24 -0.44 -6.75
N ASP A 53 -23.16 -0.21 -7.50
CA ASP A 53 -23.17 -0.20 -8.97
C ASP A 53 -23.29 -1.62 -9.55
N GLY A 54 -23.07 -2.65 -8.73
CA GLY A 54 -23.12 -4.05 -9.13
C GLY A 54 -22.71 -5.00 -8.00
N PRO A 55 -22.56 -6.30 -8.30
CA PRO A 55 -22.08 -7.29 -7.34
C PRO A 55 -20.60 -7.04 -6.97
N PRO A 56 -20.12 -7.57 -5.82
CA PRO A 56 -18.71 -7.52 -5.46
C PRO A 56 -17.84 -8.19 -6.52
N LYS A 57 -16.68 -7.60 -6.81
CA LYS A 57 -15.68 -8.17 -7.72
C LYS A 57 -14.42 -8.55 -6.95
N GLU A 58 -13.75 -9.61 -7.38
CA GLU A 58 -12.48 -9.99 -6.80
C GLU A 58 -11.34 -9.13 -7.36
N VAL A 59 -10.53 -8.58 -6.47
CA VAL A 59 -9.32 -7.82 -6.79
C VAL A 59 -8.15 -8.36 -5.96
N LYS A 60 -6.94 -8.09 -6.42
CA LYS A 60 -5.71 -8.42 -5.69
C LYS A 60 -5.33 -7.27 -4.79
N GLY A 61 -5.01 -7.55 -3.54
CA GLY A 61 -4.40 -6.57 -2.64
C GLY A 61 -2.92 -6.35 -2.96
N GLU A 62 -2.25 -5.60 -2.09
CA GLU A 62 -0.81 -5.35 -2.24
C GLU A 62 0.01 -6.59 -1.87
N SER A 63 0.96 -6.95 -2.73
CA SER A 63 1.93 -8.00 -2.41
C SER A 63 2.97 -7.49 -1.42
N HIS A 64 3.06 -8.12 -0.25
CA HIS A 64 4.00 -7.74 0.79
C HIS A 64 4.61 -8.96 1.48
N GLN A 65 5.74 -8.76 2.16
CA GLN A 65 6.43 -9.84 2.85
C GLN A 65 5.64 -10.26 4.10
N VAL A 66 5.48 -11.57 4.27
CA VAL A 66 4.89 -12.18 5.47
C VAL A 66 5.90 -13.10 6.16
N GLY A 67 5.90 -13.07 7.49
CA GLY A 67 6.88 -13.80 8.30
C GLY A 67 8.31 -13.26 8.16
N THR A 68 9.22 -13.89 8.91
CA THR A 68 10.64 -13.51 8.93
C THR A 68 11.39 -14.15 7.78
N SER A 69 12.31 -13.39 7.17
CA SER A 69 13.27 -13.93 6.20
C SER A 69 14.15 -15.00 6.84
N VAL A 70 14.54 -16.00 6.06
CA VAL A 70 15.44 -17.09 6.46
C VAL A 70 16.72 -17.05 5.65
N PHE A 71 17.84 -17.34 6.32
CA PHE A 71 19.17 -17.18 5.76
C PHE A 71 19.84 -18.55 5.62
N ASN A 72 20.17 -18.94 4.39
CA ASN A 72 20.92 -20.17 4.16
C ASN A 72 22.42 -19.90 4.19
N CYS A 73 22.99 -20.08 5.38
CA CYS A 73 24.42 -19.91 5.65
C CYS A 73 25.30 -21.09 5.18
N THR A 74 24.71 -22.10 4.54
CA THR A 74 25.44 -23.27 4.05
C THR A 74 25.84 -23.12 2.58
N ASP A 75 26.71 -24.01 2.12
CA ASP A 75 27.17 -24.13 0.73
C ASP A 75 26.26 -25.00 -0.14
N ILE A 76 25.16 -25.52 0.42
CA ILE A 76 24.15 -26.33 -0.28
C ILE A 76 22.76 -25.71 -0.17
N PRO A 77 21.83 -25.98 -1.11
CA PRO A 77 20.43 -25.59 -0.95
C PRO A 77 19.81 -26.19 0.32
N GLN A 78 18.94 -25.44 0.98
CA GLN A 78 18.21 -25.87 2.18
C GLN A 78 16.72 -25.63 2.01
N THR A 79 15.90 -26.54 2.54
CA THR A 79 14.46 -26.32 2.70
C THR A 79 14.22 -25.82 4.11
N MET A 80 13.61 -24.64 4.25
CA MET A 80 13.38 -23.97 5.52
C MET A 80 11.89 -23.69 5.69
N ASN A 81 11.37 -23.87 6.90
CA ASN A 81 9.97 -23.56 7.21
C ASN A 81 9.85 -22.13 7.71
N VAL A 82 8.92 -21.37 7.14
CA VAL A 82 8.56 -20.03 7.61
C VAL A 82 7.11 -20.06 8.06
N SER A 83 6.90 -19.86 9.35
CA SER A 83 5.58 -19.62 9.92
C SER A 83 5.25 -18.13 9.83
N TRP A 84 4.05 -17.82 9.38
CA TRP A 84 3.58 -16.45 9.19
C TRP A 84 2.10 -16.32 9.55
N SER A 85 1.73 -15.11 9.95
CA SER A 85 0.36 -14.69 10.21
C SER A 85 0.21 -13.30 9.65
N ASP A 86 -0.88 -13.06 8.92
CA ASP A 86 -1.14 -11.81 8.23
C ASP A 86 -2.62 -11.45 8.36
N THR A 87 -2.92 -10.16 8.55
CA THR A 87 -4.28 -9.68 8.78
C THR A 87 -4.63 -8.58 7.81
N ASP A 88 -5.54 -8.89 6.90
CA ASP A 88 -6.13 -7.92 5.99
C ASP A 88 -7.31 -7.26 6.68
N THR A 89 -7.45 -5.94 6.48
CA THR A 89 -8.59 -5.18 6.99
C THR A 89 -9.32 -4.48 5.87
N GLU A 90 -10.59 -4.22 6.11
CA GLU A 90 -11.44 -3.48 5.19
C GLU A 90 -10.92 -2.04 4.98
N THR A 91 -10.92 -1.59 3.73
CA THR A 91 -10.52 -0.23 3.36
C THR A 91 -11.60 0.48 2.56
N ASN A 92 -11.56 1.81 2.50
CA ASN A 92 -12.52 2.61 1.74
C ASN A 92 -11.94 3.94 1.26
N THR A 93 -12.63 4.57 0.30
CA THR A 93 -12.26 5.86 -0.31
C THR A 93 -12.32 7.06 0.61
N VAL A 94 -12.96 6.95 1.78
CA VAL A 94 -13.09 8.06 2.75
C VAL A 94 -11.89 8.11 3.71
N GLY A 95 -10.93 7.18 3.56
CA GLY A 95 -9.62 7.23 4.21
C GLY A 95 -9.66 6.95 5.71
N VAL A 96 -10.80 6.50 6.23
CA VAL A 96 -10.95 6.13 7.63
C VAL A 96 -10.91 4.62 7.72
N SER A 97 -9.92 4.09 8.43
CA SER A 97 -10.02 2.73 8.95
C SER A 97 -11.27 2.69 9.82
N MET A 98 -12.25 1.88 9.44
CA MET A 98 -13.54 1.72 10.13
C MET A 98 -13.42 1.09 11.52
N SER A 99 -12.18 0.97 12.01
CA SER A 99 -11.77 0.51 13.32
C SER A 99 -11.70 1.64 14.35
N VAL A 100 -11.85 2.91 13.93
CA VAL A 100 -11.94 4.05 14.86
C VAL A 100 -13.41 4.21 15.27
N GLU A 101 -13.70 3.83 16.52
CA GLU A 101 -15.03 3.80 17.12
C GLU A 101 -15.75 5.16 16.98
N GLY A 102 -16.83 5.19 16.19
CA GLY A 102 -17.67 6.37 15.94
C GLY A 102 -18.74 6.08 14.90
N GLY A 103 -19.97 6.60 15.12
CA GLY A 103 -21.25 6.15 14.54
C GLY A 103 -21.28 5.82 13.04
N PHE A 104 -20.51 6.51 12.19
CA PHE A 104 -20.42 6.19 10.77
C PHE A 104 -19.99 4.74 10.51
N ALA A 105 -19.04 4.19 11.27
CA ALA A 105 -18.56 2.81 11.08
C ALA A 105 -19.66 1.75 11.30
N ASP A 106 -20.67 2.05 12.11
CA ASP A 106 -21.80 1.15 12.40
C ASP A 106 -22.88 1.26 11.32
N VAL A 107 -23.26 2.48 10.90
CA VAL A 107 -24.22 2.68 9.80
C VAL A 107 -23.68 2.12 8.49
N PHE A 108 -22.40 2.37 8.24
CA PHE A 108 -21.69 1.83 7.10
C PHE A 108 -21.72 0.30 7.08
N LYS A 109 -21.44 -0.33 8.23
CA LYS A 109 -21.51 -1.79 8.37
C LYS A 109 -22.92 -2.31 8.09
N VAL A 110 -23.95 -1.69 8.67
CA VAL A 110 -25.34 -2.11 8.46
C VAL A 110 -25.74 -1.96 7.00
N SER A 111 -25.38 -0.85 6.35
CA SER A 111 -25.73 -0.59 4.94
C SER A 111 -25.05 -1.57 3.98
N LEU A 112 -23.78 -1.91 4.20
CA LEU A 112 -23.11 -2.95 3.41
C LEU A 112 -23.60 -4.36 3.72
N GLN A 113 -23.79 -4.72 5.00
CA GLN A 113 -24.36 -6.01 5.38
C GLN A 113 -25.79 -6.19 4.86
N THR A 114 -26.58 -5.11 4.79
CA THR A 114 -27.90 -5.15 4.17
C THR A 114 -27.79 -5.36 2.66
N SER A 115 -26.82 -4.71 2.01
CA SER A 115 -26.63 -4.80 0.56
C SER A 115 -26.04 -6.14 0.10
N PHE A 116 -25.13 -6.73 0.88
CA PHE A 116 -24.33 -7.90 0.48
C PHE A 116 -24.35 -9.07 1.47
N SER A 117 -25.23 -9.02 2.48
CA SER A 117 -25.43 -10.08 3.48
C SER A 117 -24.12 -10.48 4.21
N HIS A 118 -24.00 -11.74 4.65
CA HIS A 118 -22.90 -12.27 5.46
C HIS A 118 -21.56 -12.42 4.72
N SER A 119 -21.45 -11.98 3.47
CA SER A 119 -20.23 -12.11 2.66
C SER A 119 -19.16 -11.06 2.98
N TRP A 120 -19.52 -9.99 3.70
CA TRP A 120 -18.63 -8.86 3.94
C TRP A 120 -17.94 -8.92 5.31
N ALA A 121 -16.62 -9.06 5.31
CA ALA A 121 -15.79 -9.16 6.52
C ALA A 121 -14.99 -7.87 6.79
N LYS A 122 -14.90 -7.45 8.05
CA LYS A 122 -14.07 -6.28 8.44
C LYS A 122 -12.57 -6.59 8.43
N ALA A 123 -12.24 -7.82 8.75
CA ALA A 123 -10.87 -8.30 8.83
C ALA A 123 -10.84 -9.81 8.60
N HIS A 124 -9.73 -10.29 8.08
CA HIS A 124 -9.43 -11.71 7.98
C HIS A 124 -7.97 -11.91 8.36
N THR A 125 -7.73 -12.85 9.28
CA THR A 125 -6.38 -13.27 9.65
C THR A 125 -6.09 -14.62 9.02
N GLU A 126 -5.09 -14.66 8.16
CA GLU A 126 -4.56 -15.90 7.58
C GLU A 126 -3.30 -16.31 8.35
N SER A 127 -3.10 -17.61 8.60
CA SER A 127 -1.90 -18.11 9.27
C SER A 127 -1.48 -19.45 8.72
N GLN A 128 -0.22 -19.56 8.30
CA GLN A 128 0.32 -20.78 7.68
C GLN A 128 1.80 -20.98 8.01
N THR A 129 2.27 -22.20 7.80
CA THR A 129 3.70 -22.51 7.71
C THR A 129 4.01 -22.97 6.30
N THR A 130 4.93 -22.29 5.63
CA THR A 130 5.31 -22.60 4.26
C THR A 130 6.77 -23.05 4.23
N ALA A 131 7.02 -24.19 3.58
CA ALA A 131 8.37 -24.67 3.30
C ALA A 131 8.92 -23.94 2.06
N ILE A 132 10.06 -23.27 2.19
CA ILE A 132 10.74 -22.56 1.11
C ILE A 132 12.10 -23.17 0.81
N ASN A 133 12.44 -23.24 -0.48
CA ASN A 133 13.75 -23.71 -0.92
C ASN A 133 14.70 -22.53 -1.10
N VAL A 134 15.72 -22.45 -0.27
CA VAL A 134 16.68 -21.35 -0.24
C VAL A 134 18.04 -21.88 -0.75
N PRO A 135 18.54 -21.40 -1.89
CA PRO A 135 19.85 -21.80 -2.38
C PRO A 135 20.97 -21.40 -1.40
N ALA A 136 22.13 -22.03 -1.56
CA ALA A 136 23.35 -21.71 -0.80
C ALA A 136 23.66 -20.21 -0.83
N GLY A 137 24.02 -19.62 0.31
CA GLY A 137 24.40 -18.21 0.40
C GLY A 137 23.28 -17.21 0.09
N ARG A 138 22.01 -17.63 0.12
CA ARG A 138 20.85 -16.77 -0.17
C ARG A 138 19.97 -16.55 1.06
N VAL A 139 19.24 -15.44 1.01
CA VAL A 139 18.11 -15.17 1.89
C VAL A 139 16.82 -15.49 1.14
N GLY A 140 15.89 -16.15 1.82
CA GLY A 140 14.56 -16.47 1.32
C GLY A 140 13.47 -15.84 2.18
N TRP A 141 12.36 -15.46 1.56
CA TRP A 141 11.18 -14.92 2.24
C TRP A 141 9.92 -15.26 1.45
N ILE A 142 8.78 -14.96 2.06
CA ILE A 142 7.46 -15.21 1.49
C ILE A 142 6.78 -13.88 1.27
N ASN A 143 6.18 -13.71 0.10
CA ASN A 143 5.23 -12.64 -0.16
C ASN A 143 3.81 -13.21 -0.23
N ARG A 144 2.86 -12.53 0.42
CA ARG A 144 1.44 -12.77 0.26
C ARG A 144 0.81 -11.62 -0.53
N GLU A 145 -0.11 -11.95 -1.42
CA GLU A 145 -0.99 -11.02 -2.12
C GLU A 145 -2.44 -11.48 -1.83
N PRO A 146 -3.17 -10.81 -0.94
CA PRO A 146 -4.50 -11.26 -0.51
C PRO A 146 -5.53 -11.09 -1.64
N THR A 147 -6.57 -11.95 -1.64
CA THR A 147 -7.76 -11.73 -2.47
C THR A 147 -8.74 -10.84 -1.71
N LEU A 148 -9.13 -9.73 -2.31
CA LEU A 148 -10.10 -8.80 -1.75
C LEU A 148 -11.39 -8.80 -2.58
N LEU A 149 -12.50 -8.50 -1.95
CA LEU A 149 -13.76 -8.16 -2.59
C LEU A 149 -13.87 -6.64 -2.66
N GLU A 150 -13.99 -6.09 -3.86
CA GLU A 150 -14.23 -4.66 -4.08
C GLU A 150 -15.68 -4.42 -4.46
N VAL A 151 -16.28 -3.39 -3.88
CA VAL A 151 -17.59 -2.87 -4.25
C VAL A 151 -17.47 -1.37 -4.49
N SER A 152 -18.03 -0.92 -5.60
CA SER A 152 -18.23 0.48 -5.92
C SER A 152 -19.72 0.81 -5.94
N GLY A 153 -20.05 2.05 -5.62
CA GLY A 153 -21.41 2.53 -5.62
C GLY A 153 -21.48 3.97 -5.15
N ARG A 154 -22.64 4.32 -4.62
CA ARG A 154 -22.92 5.67 -4.16
C ARG A 154 -23.76 5.67 -2.90
N TYR A 155 -23.39 6.51 -1.95
CA TYR A 155 -24.26 6.86 -0.83
C TYR A 155 -25.26 7.93 -1.27
N GLU A 156 -26.51 7.73 -0.90
CA GLU A 156 -27.59 8.69 -1.01
C GLU A 156 -28.04 9.10 0.40
N LEU A 157 -27.98 10.41 0.67
CA LEU A 157 -28.32 10.99 1.95
C LEU A 157 -29.44 12.00 1.76
N HIS A 158 -30.51 11.88 2.55
CA HIS A 158 -31.62 12.83 2.58
C HIS A 158 -31.65 13.51 3.94
N PHE A 159 -31.74 14.82 3.97
CA PHE A 159 -31.87 15.59 5.19
C PHE A 159 -33.28 16.19 5.29
N GLY A 160 -33.91 16.15 6.47
CA GLY A 160 -35.22 16.78 6.68
C GLY A 160 -35.18 18.31 6.64
N LYS A 161 -33.98 18.89 6.78
CA LYS A 161 -33.69 20.33 6.62
C LYS A 161 -32.48 20.48 5.72
N ARG A 162 -32.31 21.64 5.08
CA ARG A 162 -31.12 21.90 4.26
C ARG A 162 -29.85 21.76 5.09
N TYR A 163 -28.94 20.92 4.62
CA TYR A 163 -27.56 20.80 5.09
C TYR A 163 -26.66 21.37 4.00
N TYR A 164 -25.96 22.47 4.31
CA TYR A 164 -25.22 23.27 3.33
C TYR A 164 -26.07 23.58 2.07
N ASP A 165 -27.29 24.11 2.28
CA ASP A 165 -28.26 24.44 1.23
C ASP A 165 -28.82 23.29 0.37
N HIS A 166 -28.43 22.04 0.64
CA HIS A 166 -28.91 20.85 -0.06
C HIS A 166 -29.78 19.96 0.83
N TYR A 167 -30.84 19.39 0.26
CA TYR A 167 -31.66 18.35 0.91
C TYR A 167 -31.14 16.94 0.60
N TYR A 168 -30.48 16.76 -0.55
CA TYR A 168 -30.06 15.47 -1.07
C TYR A 168 -28.59 15.51 -1.42
N TRP A 169 -27.84 14.52 -0.94
CA TRP A 169 -26.41 14.35 -1.22
C TRP A 169 -26.14 12.98 -1.82
N TYR A 170 -25.17 12.96 -2.72
CA TYR A 170 -24.83 11.80 -3.55
C TYR A 170 -23.31 11.65 -3.56
N LEU A 171 -22.78 10.62 -2.91
CA LEU A 171 -21.34 10.47 -2.69
C LEU A 171 -20.82 9.18 -3.33
N PRO A 172 -19.91 9.26 -4.32
CA PRO A 172 -19.26 8.07 -4.84
C PRO A 172 -18.46 7.42 -3.71
N PHE A 173 -18.52 6.10 -3.65
CA PHE A 173 -17.90 5.34 -2.58
C PHE A 173 -17.38 4.01 -3.10
N THR A 174 -16.16 3.66 -2.71
CA THR A 174 -15.58 2.34 -3.01
C THR A 174 -14.93 1.79 -1.76
N THR A 175 -15.07 0.49 -1.57
CA THR A 175 -14.51 -0.23 -0.43
C THR A 175 -14.02 -1.60 -0.84
N THR A 176 -13.02 -2.09 -0.11
CA THR A 176 -12.49 -3.43 -0.24
C THR A 176 -12.61 -4.17 1.08
N SER A 177 -13.03 -5.43 1.04
CA SER A 177 -13.07 -6.34 2.19
C SER A 177 -12.22 -7.58 1.89
N PRO A 178 -11.56 -8.19 2.89
CA PRO A 178 -10.91 -9.48 2.67
C PRO A 178 -11.92 -10.56 2.32
N LYS A 179 -11.61 -11.36 1.29
CA LYS A 179 -12.47 -12.48 0.85
C LYS A 179 -12.50 -13.64 1.85
N GLY A 180 -11.49 -13.74 2.72
CA GLY A 180 -11.39 -14.84 3.69
C GLY A 180 -10.60 -16.06 3.20
N ASP A 181 -9.79 -15.89 2.15
CA ASP A 181 -8.87 -16.92 1.66
C ASP A 181 -7.40 -16.50 1.81
N ALA A 182 -6.50 -17.44 1.53
CA ALA A 182 -5.07 -17.22 1.67
C ALA A 182 -4.48 -16.26 0.62
N GLY A 183 -5.20 -15.97 -0.47
CA GLY A 183 -4.68 -15.25 -1.62
C GLY A 183 -3.55 -16.01 -2.35
N SER A 184 -2.68 -15.25 -3.01
CA SER A 184 -1.48 -15.79 -3.65
C SER A 184 -0.29 -15.73 -2.68
N VAL A 185 0.38 -16.87 -2.49
CA VAL A 185 1.59 -16.98 -1.68
C VAL A 185 2.76 -17.32 -2.60
N THR A 186 3.80 -16.49 -2.60
CA THR A 186 4.97 -16.65 -3.46
C THR A 186 6.26 -16.71 -2.65
N GLN A 187 7.17 -17.59 -3.06
CA GLN A 187 8.50 -17.69 -2.47
C GLN A 187 9.45 -16.78 -3.22
N ARG A 188 10.29 -16.05 -2.49
CA ARG A 188 11.28 -15.14 -3.05
C ARG A 188 12.64 -15.48 -2.47
N THR A 189 13.68 -15.33 -3.29
CA THR A 189 15.07 -15.45 -2.83
C THR A 189 15.92 -14.36 -3.47
N ARG A 190 16.98 -13.95 -2.77
CA ARG A 190 18.06 -13.14 -3.31
C ARG A 190 19.37 -13.53 -2.66
N SER A 191 20.47 -13.10 -3.27
CA SER A 191 21.79 -13.27 -2.65
C SER A 191 21.85 -12.47 -1.35
N MET A 192 22.48 -13.04 -0.31
CA MET A 192 22.73 -12.32 0.92
C MET A 192 23.69 -11.17 0.67
N THR A 193 23.47 -10.03 1.33
CA THR A 193 24.48 -8.97 1.37
C THR A 193 25.63 -9.38 2.30
N PRO A 194 26.82 -8.77 2.18
CA PRO A 194 27.94 -9.03 3.10
C PRO A 194 27.58 -8.74 4.57
N ASP A 195 26.80 -7.69 4.82
CA ASP A 195 26.36 -7.32 6.17
C ASP A 195 25.39 -8.34 6.76
N GLU A 196 24.45 -8.85 5.95
CA GLU A 196 23.54 -9.92 6.37
C GLU A 196 24.29 -11.22 6.65
N ALA A 197 25.22 -11.60 5.77
CA ALA A 197 26.08 -12.75 5.97
C ALA A 197 26.88 -12.64 7.28
N LYS A 198 27.43 -11.46 7.56
CA LYS A 198 28.15 -11.21 8.80
C LYS A 198 27.24 -11.26 10.02
N ALA A 199 26.02 -10.75 9.92
CA ALA A 199 25.06 -10.71 11.02
C ALA A 199 24.43 -12.07 11.33
N HIS A 200 24.23 -12.93 10.32
CA HIS A 200 23.43 -14.15 10.45
C HIS A 200 24.22 -15.46 10.28
N CYS A 201 25.41 -15.42 9.67
CA CYS A 201 26.14 -16.65 9.28
C CYS A 201 27.49 -16.86 9.96
N GLU A 202 27.81 -16.08 11.01
CA GLU A 202 29.03 -16.22 11.83
C GLU A 202 30.33 -16.47 11.01
N GLY A 203 30.46 -15.85 9.83
CA GLY A 203 31.67 -15.92 9.00
C GLY A 203 31.88 -17.20 8.18
N THR A 204 30.88 -18.08 8.05
CA THR A 204 31.04 -19.38 7.36
C THR A 204 30.72 -19.40 5.86
N LEU A 205 30.31 -18.27 5.27
CA LEU A 205 30.17 -18.19 3.82
C LEU A 205 31.57 -18.20 3.17
N SER A 206 32.07 -19.40 2.89
CA SER A 206 33.23 -19.60 2.03
C SER A 206 32.96 -18.92 0.70
N THR A 207 33.63 -17.80 0.46
CA THR A 207 33.63 -17.04 -0.81
C THR A 207 34.28 -17.79 -1.97
N ALA A 208 34.27 -19.12 -1.97
CA ALA A 208 34.79 -19.91 -3.07
C ALA A 208 33.80 -19.89 -4.24
N PRO A 209 34.18 -19.40 -5.44
CA PRO A 209 33.41 -19.67 -6.64
C PRO A 209 33.36 -21.18 -6.86
N PRO A 210 32.32 -21.73 -7.53
CA PRO A 210 32.31 -23.14 -7.90
C PRO A 210 33.53 -23.40 -8.80
N THR A 211 34.58 -23.99 -8.25
CA THR A 211 35.72 -24.47 -9.00
C THR A 211 35.23 -25.62 -9.84
N THR A 212 34.97 -25.33 -11.11
CA THR A 212 34.87 -26.37 -12.13
C THR A 212 36.20 -27.13 -12.10
N PRO A 213 36.21 -28.45 -11.86
CA PRO A 213 37.45 -29.21 -11.91
C PRO A 213 38.04 -29.07 -13.32
N PRO A 214 39.35 -28.81 -13.45
CA PRO A 214 39.97 -28.71 -14.76
C PRO A 214 39.80 -30.05 -15.49
N PRO A 215 39.57 -30.04 -16.81
CA PRO A 215 39.51 -31.26 -17.58
C PRO A 215 40.83 -32.02 -17.41
N THR A 216 40.74 -33.25 -16.92
CA THR A 216 41.85 -34.17 -16.81
C THR A 216 42.36 -34.46 -18.22
N SER A 217 43.49 -33.85 -18.59
CA SER A 217 44.22 -34.21 -19.80
C SER A 217 44.62 -35.70 -19.72
N PRO A 218 44.41 -36.49 -20.78
CA PRO A 218 44.83 -37.88 -20.80
C PRO A 218 46.38 -37.96 -20.79
N PRO A 219 46.96 -39.00 -20.15
CA PRO A 219 48.40 -39.16 -20.09
C PRO A 219 48.98 -39.37 -21.50
N ALA A 220 50.07 -38.67 -21.78
CA ALA A 220 50.89 -38.86 -22.96
C ALA A 220 51.47 -40.28 -22.95
N GLY A 221 50.95 -41.15 -23.82
CA GLY A 221 51.55 -42.44 -24.11
C GLY A 221 52.81 -42.24 -24.95
N GLY A 222 53.97 -42.37 -24.31
CA GLY A 222 55.20 -42.74 -24.99
C GLY A 222 55.50 -44.19 -24.63
N ASP A 223 55.58 -45.06 -25.63
CA ASP A 223 56.63 -46.08 -25.67
C ASP A 223 56.82 -46.64 -27.08
N ASP A 224 58.06 -46.44 -27.51
CA ASP A 224 58.95 -47.33 -28.23
C ASP A 224 58.63 -47.98 -29.59
N ALA A 225 59.66 -47.82 -30.42
CA ALA A 225 59.91 -48.39 -31.72
C ALA A 225 60.03 -49.92 -31.71
N ARG A 226 59.70 -50.54 -32.86
CA ARG A 226 60.68 -51.32 -33.63
C ARG A 226 60.22 -51.63 -35.06
N PRO A 227 61.16 -51.80 -36.01
CA PRO A 227 60.87 -51.98 -37.44
C PRO A 227 60.93 -53.44 -37.89
N ALA A 228 60.20 -53.75 -38.97
CA ALA A 228 60.59 -54.63 -40.08
C ALA A 228 59.59 -54.42 -41.23
#